data_AF-A0A851CJW2-F1
#
_entry.id   AF-A0A851CJW2-F1
#
_cell.length_a   1.000
_cell.length_b   1.000
_cell.length_c   1.000
_cell.angle_alpha   90.00
_cell.angle_beta   90.00
_cell.angle_gamma   90.00
#
_symmetry.space_group_name_H-M   'P 1'
#
loop_
_entity.id
_entity.type
_entity.pdbx_description
1 polymer ?
#
loop_
_entity_poly.entity_id
_entity_poly.type
_entity_poly.pdbx_seq_one_letter_code
_entity_poly.pdbx_strand_id
1 'polypeptide(L)'
;VQLEKTVDLDPRKNYLLGFHPHGVLAAGAFLNFCTEASGFSSLFPGITPHLMMLSLWFRVPFFRDYLMSGGLVSSDKESASYVLQKPEGGNLLAIIVGGAQEALDARPGSCTLLLRNRKGFVRLAIQHG
;
A
#
# COMPACT_ATOMS: atom_id res chain seq x y z
N VAL A 1 -14.51 3.85 -8.59
CA VAL A 1 -13.79 2.75 -7.90
C VAL A 1 -14.59 2.44 -6.64
N GLN A 2 -14.89 1.17 -6.37
CA GLN A 2 -15.65 0.75 -5.19
C GLN A 2 -14.74 -0.10 -4.30
N LEU A 3 -14.75 0.16 -2.99
CA LEU A 3 -14.06 -0.65 -1.99
C LEU A 3 -15.13 -1.40 -1.18
N GLU A 4 -15.10 -2.73 -1.25
CA GLU A 4 -16.03 -3.57 -0.49
C GLU A 4 -15.33 -4.07 0.77
N LYS A 5 -15.85 -3.67 1.93
CA LYS A 5 -15.35 -4.12 3.23
C LYS A 5 -15.95 -5.49 3.55
N THR A 6 -15.09 -6.48 3.74
CA THR A 6 -15.48 -7.85 4.11
C THR A 6 -15.27 -8.16 5.59
N VAL A 7 -14.45 -7.38 6.29
CA VAL A 7 -14.11 -7.60 7.70
C VAL A 7 -13.79 -6.28 8.39
N ASP A 8 -14.08 -6.20 9.68
CA ASP A 8 -13.64 -5.11 10.55
C ASP A 8 -12.15 -5.22 10.87
N LEU A 9 -11.47 -4.08 10.90
CA LEU A 9 -10.07 -3.97 11.34
C LEU A 9 -10.04 -3.31 12.71
N ASP A 10 -9.25 -3.87 13.64
CA ASP A 10 -9.03 -3.31 14.97
C ASP A 10 -8.09 -2.10 14.85
N PRO A 11 -8.53 -0.87 15.19
CA PRO A 11 -7.69 0.33 15.08
C PRO A 11 -6.50 0.34 16.03
N ARG A 12 -6.38 -0.64 16.94
CA ARG A 12 -5.21 -0.81 17.81
C ARG A 12 -4.11 -1.67 17.17
N LYS A 13 -4.30 -2.13 15.93
CA LYS A 13 -3.34 -2.97 15.20
C LYS A 13 -2.88 -2.29 13.92
N ASN A 14 -1.68 -2.65 13.48
CA ASN A 14 -1.17 -2.27 12.16
C ASN A 14 -1.35 -3.42 11.18
N TYR A 15 -1.54 -3.09 9.90
CA TYR A 15 -1.87 -4.04 8.85
C TYR A 15 -0.95 -3.86 7.64
N LEU A 16 -0.50 -4.97 7.05
CA LEU A 16 0.15 -4.98 5.74
C LEU A 16 -0.82 -5.59 4.71
N LEU A 17 -1.28 -4.79 3.76
CA LEU A 17 -2.24 -5.18 2.73
C LEU A 17 -1.55 -5.39 1.39
N GLY A 18 -1.72 -6.56 0.77
CA GLY A 18 -1.30 -6.77 -0.62
C GLY A 18 -2.37 -6.29 -1.60
N PHE A 19 -1.99 -5.50 -2.61
CA PHE A 19 -2.89 -5.03 -3.67
C PHE A 19 -2.50 -5.62 -5.03
N HIS A 20 -3.47 -6.20 -5.73
CA HIS A 20 -3.37 -6.76 -7.08
C HIS A 20 -4.79 -6.93 -7.69
N PRO A 21 -4.98 -6.91 -9.03
CA PRO A 21 -4.02 -6.56 -10.08
C PRO A 21 -3.77 -5.07 -10.19
N HIS A 22 -2.63 -4.70 -10.76
CA HIS A 22 -2.32 -3.29 -11.02
C HIS A 22 -1.73 -3.11 -12.43
N GLY A 23 -2.15 -2.04 -13.10
CA GLY A 23 -1.40 -1.51 -14.25
C GLY A 23 -0.26 -0.61 -13.79
N VAL A 24 0.46 -0.02 -14.75
CA VAL A 24 1.59 0.89 -14.50
C VAL A 24 1.27 2.00 -13.50
N LEU A 25 0.07 2.57 -13.56
CA LEU A 25 -0.34 3.70 -12.70
C LEU A 25 -0.95 3.28 -11.36
N ALA A 26 -1.28 1.99 -11.17
CA ALA A 26 -1.97 1.48 -9.99
C ALA A 26 -3.14 2.36 -9.50
N ALA A 27 -3.90 2.95 -10.43
CA ALA A 27 -4.90 3.98 -10.14
C ALA A 27 -5.96 3.53 -9.11
N GLY A 28 -6.32 2.24 -9.12
CA GLY A 28 -7.24 1.68 -8.12
C GLY A 28 -6.67 1.69 -6.70
N ALA A 29 -5.37 1.43 -6.52
CA ALA A 29 -4.74 1.52 -5.21
C ALA A 29 -4.68 2.98 -4.74
N PHE A 30 -4.25 3.89 -5.61
CA PHE A 30 -4.18 5.32 -5.28
C PHE A 30 -5.55 5.87 -4.88
N LEU A 31 -6.60 5.60 -5.68
CA LEU A 31 -7.94 6.10 -5.40
C LEU A 31 -8.54 5.52 -4.11
N ASN A 32 -8.20 4.28 -3.72
CA ASN A 32 -8.72 3.66 -2.50
C ASN A 32 -7.94 4.02 -1.23
N PHE A 33 -6.63 4.27 -1.33
CA PHE A 33 -5.75 4.38 -0.16
C PHE A 33 -5.09 5.75 0.01
N CYS A 34 -5.10 6.59 -1.02
CA CYS A 34 -4.51 7.94 -0.96
C CYS A 34 -5.56 9.05 -1.08
N THR A 35 -6.82 8.68 -1.30
CA THR A 35 -7.94 9.62 -1.46
C THR A 35 -9.19 9.06 -0.80
N GLU A 36 -10.19 9.91 -0.54
CA GLU A 36 -11.49 9.49 -0.01
C GLU A 36 -12.50 9.10 -1.10
N ALA A 37 -12.05 8.80 -2.33
CA ALA A 37 -12.95 8.52 -3.46
C ALA A 37 -13.85 7.28 -3.25
N SER A 38 -13.45 6.35 -2.38
CA SER A 38 -14.26 5.18 -1.97
C SER A 38 -14.77 5.25 -0.52
N GLY A 39 -14.56 6.38 0.17
CA GLY A 39 -14.98 6.58 1.55
C GLY A 39 -14.21 5.69 2.56
N PHE A 40 -12.90 5.52 2.36
CA PHE A 40 -12.07 4.63 3.17
C PHE A 40 -12.21 4.93 4.67
N SER A 41 -12.16 6.21 5.06
CA SER A 41 -12.30 6.63 6.46
C SER A 41 -13.63 6.21 7.11
N SER A 42 -14.70 6.13 6.31
CA SER A 42 -16.03 5.68 6.76
C SER A 42 -16.11 4.16 6.86
N LEU A 43 -15.43 3.43 5.96
CA LEU A 43 -15.39 1.97 5.97
C LEU A 43 -14.49 1.43 7.10
N PHE A 44 -13.34 2.06 7.33
CA PHE A 44 -12.35 1.65 8.32
C PHE A 44 -12.03 2.79 9.30
N PRO A 45 -12.97 3.12 10.20
CA PRO A 45 -12.77 4.22 11.15
C PRO A 45 -11.58 3.93 12.07
N GLY A 46 -10.71 4.93 12.24
CA GLY A 46 -9.49 4.82 13.05
C GLY A 46 -8.32 4.11 12.33
N ILE A 47 -8.48 3.74 11.06
CA ILE A 47 -7.39 3.23 10.23
C ILE A 47 -6.93 4.31 9.26
N THR A 48 -5.63 4.60 9.28
CA THR A 48 -4.96 5.49 8.33
C THR A 48 -4.28 4.63 7.25
N PRO A 49 -4.73 4.73 5.98
CA PRO A 49 -4.10 4.01 4.88
C PRO A 49 -2.80 4.71 4.43
N HIS A 50 -1.82 3.92 4.05
CA HIS A 50 -0.56 4.34 3.45
C HIS A 50 -0.29 3.48 2.21
N LEU A 51 0.18 4.06 1.11
CA LEU A 51 0.48 3.32 -0.12
C LEU A 51 1.98 3.35 -0.41
N MET A 52 2.58 2.16 -0.58
CA MET A 52 3.99 2.06 -0.97
C MET A 52 4.20 2.47 -2.43
N MET A 53 5.16 3.37 -2.66
CA MET A 53 5.55 3.85 -3.98
C MET A 53 7.08 3.78 -4.13
N LEU A 54 7.54 3.61 -5.38
CA LEU A 54 8.96 3.52 -5.71
C LEU A 54 9.74 4.71 -5.12
N SER A 55 10.82 4.42 -4.38
CA SER A 55 11.63 5.40 -3.63
C SER A 55 12.17 6.55 -4.51
N LEU A 56 12.28 6.33 -5.83
CA LEU A 56 12.68 7.34 -6.82
C LEU A 56 11.81 8.61 -6.76
N TRP A 57 10.50 8.46 -6.54
CA TRP A 57 9.56 9.58 -6.51
C TRP A 57 9.74 10.51 -5.31
N PHE A 58 10.43 10.06 -4.26
CA PHE A 58 10.69 10.85 -3.06
C PHE A 58 12.01 11.64 -3.12
N ARG A 59 12.73 11.62 -4.25
CA ARG A 59 14.01 12.36 -4.40
C ARG A 59 13.85 13.82 -4.80
N VAL A 60 12.72 14.20 -5.38
CA VAL A 60 12.46 15.57 -5.84
C VAL A 60 11.79 16.36 -4.70
N PRO A 61 12.39 17.46 -4.20
CA PRO A 61 11.78 18.27 -3.14
C PRO A 61 10.44 18.87 -3.60
N PHE A 62 9.53 19.15 -2.67
CA PHE A 62 8.11 19.54 -2.90
C PHE A 62 7.22 18.44 -3.50
N PHE A 63 7.68 17.76 -4.56
CA PHE A 63 6.94 16.62 -5.11
C PHE A 63 6.87 15.48 -4.10
N ARG A 64 7.98 15.22 -3.40
CA ARG A 64 8.04 14.33 -2.23
C ARG A 64 6.97 14.67 -1.20
N ASP A 65 6.87 15.94 -0.81
CA ASP A 65 5.99 16.35 0.28
C ASP A 65 4.51 16.30 -0.15
N TYR A 66 4.23 16.57 -1.43
CA TYR A 66 2.92 16.35 -2.04
C TYR A 66 2.51 14.88 -2.05
N LEU A 67 3.43 13.97 -2.36
CA LEU A 67 3.15 12.52 -2.27
C LEU A 67 2.91 12.09 -0.82
N MET A 68 3.76 12.54 0.10
CA MET A 68 3.64 12.19 1.52
C MET A 68 2.34 12.72 2.15
N SER A 69 1.85 13.89 1.72
CA SER A 69 0.57 14.42 2.21
C SER A 69 -0.63 13.58 1.76
N GLY A 70 -0.51 12.86 0.64
CA GLY A 70 -1.48 11.87 0.17
C GLY A 70 -1.34 10.48 0.79
N GLY A 71 -0.50 10.31 1.83
CA GLY A 71 -0.27 9.00 2.47
C GLY A 71 0.64 8.06 1.69
N LEU A 72 1.41 8.56 0.70
CA LEU A 72 2.38 7.71 0.01
C LEU A 72 3.67 7.59 0.83
N VAL A 73 4.20 6.37 0.85
CA VAL A 73 5.39 5.99 1.61
C VAL A 73 6.40 5.32 0.67
N SER A 74 7.70 5.53 0.91
CA SER A 74 8.75 4.89 0.13
C SER A 74 8.67 3.37 0.23
N SER A 75 9.04 2.67 -0.85
CA SER A 75 9.10 1.21 -0.89
C SER A 75 10.25 0.58 -0.10
N ASP A 76 11.05 1.41 0.59
CA ASP A 76 12.19 0.97 1.40
C ASP A 76 11.70 0.21 2.65
N LYS A 77 12.48 -0.80 3.07
CA LYS A 77 12.13 -1.68 4.20
C LYS A 77 11.98 -0.87 5.50
N GLU A 78 12.84 0.12 5.69
CA GLU A 78 12.88 0.99 6.86
C GLU A 78 11.60 1.84 6.93
N SER A 79 11.14 2.39 5.81
CA SER A 79 9.89 3.15 5.74
C SER A 79 8.68 2.27 6.04
N ALA A 80 8.64 1.07 5.47
CA ALA A 80 7.58 0.11 5.73
C ALA A 80 7.55 -0.31 7.21
N SER A 81 8.73 -0.57 7.78
CA SER A 81 8.87 -0.94 9.19
C SER A 81 8.47 0.20 10.13
N TYR A 82 8.82 1.45 9.78
CA TYR A 82 8.44 2.63 10.57
C TYR A 82 6.92 2.77 10.70
N VAL A 83 6.17 2.54 9.62
CA VAL A 83 4.69 2.60 9.64
C VAL A 83 4.11 1.46 10.46
N LEU A 84 4.65 0.25 10.34
CA LEU A 84 4.10 -0.95 11.00
C LEU A 84 4.49 -1.09 12.48
N GLN A 85 5.52 -0.40 12.95
CA GLN A 85 5.97 -0.46 14.34
C GLN A 85 5.29 0.55 15.27
N LYS A 86 4.38 1.40 14.77
CA LYS A 86 3.73 2.41 15.62
C LYS A 86 2.91 1.73 16.72
N PRO A 87 3.22 1.96 18.01
CA PRO A 87 2.61 1.21 19.12
C PRO A 87 1.12 1.53 19.31
N GLU A 88 0.67 2.68 18.81
CA GLU A 88 -0.73 3.11 18.86
C GLU A 88 -1.64 2.29 17.93
N GLY A 89 -1.06 1.58 16.97
CA GLY A 89 -1.81 0.88 15.93
C GLY A 89 -2.41 1.82 14.88
N GLY A 90 -3.39 1.33 14.14
CA GLY A 90 -4.23 2.15 13.28
C GLY A 90 -3.62 2.46 11.92
N ASN A 91 -2.51 1.83 11.53
CA ASN A 91 -1.89 2.06 10.23
C ASN A 91 -2.13 0.85 9.32
N LEU A 92 -2.62 1.11 8.11
CA LEU A 92 -2.69 0.10 7.05
C LEU A 92 -1.68 0.48 5.97
N LEU A 93 -0.67 -0.36 5.75
CA LEU A 93 0.32 -0.19 4.69
C LEU A 93 -0.06 -1.08 3.50
N ALA A 94 -0.50 -0.47 2.41
CA ALA A 94 -0.78 -1.15 1.16
C ALA A 94 0.52 -1.29 0.34
N ILE A 95 0.85 -2.53 -0.01
CA ILE A 95 1.93 -2.87 -0.92
C ILE A 95 1.35 -3.38 -2.24
N ILE A 96 1.78 -2.78 -3.33
CA ILE A 96 1.54 -3.30 -4.67
C ILE A 96 2.48 -4.49 -4.87
N VAL A 97 1.92 -5.70 -4.82
CA VAL A 97 2.71 -6.93 -4.92
C VAL A 97 3.21 -7.15 -6.35
N GLY A 98 4.31 -7.88 -6.54
CA GLY A 98 4.96 -8.03 -7.86
C GLY A 98 5.82 -6.84 -8.30
N GLY A 99 5.43 -5.61 -7.95
CA GLY A 99 6.20 -4.38 -8.15
C GLY A 99 6.37 -3.98 -9.63
N ALA A 100 7.42 -3.22 -9.95
CA ALA A 100 7.60 -2.62 -11.29
C ALA A 100 7.61 -3.64 -12.44
N GLN A 101 8.13 -4.85 -12.22
CA GLN A 101 8.19 -5.89 -13.23
C GLN A 101 6.80 -6.44 -13.57
N GLU A 102 5.96 -6.65 -12.55
CA GLU A 102 4.57 -7.05 -12.76
C GLU A 102 3.76 -5.94 -13.43
N ALA A 103 4.03 -4.67 -13.09
CA ALA A 103 3.40 -3.51 -13.73
C ALA A 103 3.66 -3.45 -15.24
N LEU A 104 4.88 -3.81 -15.66
CA LEU A 104 5.32 -3.78 -17.06
C LEU A 104 4.82 -5.00 -17.85
N ASP A 105 4.67 -6.14 -17.18
CA ASP A 105 4.19 -7.39 -17.79
C ASP A 105 2.66 -7.53 -17.77
N ALA A 106 1.94 -6.63 -17.08
CA ALA A 106 0.50 -6.65 -16.98
C ALA A 106 -0.17 -6.49 -18.36
N ARG A 107 -0.86 -7.54 -18.84
CA ARG A 107 -1.64 -7.52 -20.08
C ARG A 107 -3.13 -7.70 -19.80
N PRO A 108 -4.02 -7.00 -20.53
CA PRO A 108 -5.46 -7.25 -20.44
C PRO A 108 -5.78 -8.73 -20.65
N GLY A 109 -6.55 -9.32 -19.74
CA GLY A 109 -6.94 -10.74 -19.79
C GLY A 109 -5.97 -11.74 -19.16
N SER A 110 -4.81 -11.30 -18.62
CA SER A 110 -3.89 -12.16 -17.88
C SER A 110 -3.63 -11.63 -16.46
N CYS A 111 -3.63 -12.52 -15.48
CA CYS A 111 -3.40 -12.21 -14.07
C CYS A 111 -2.17 -13.00 -13.59
N THR A 112 -0.97 -12.54 -13.97
CA THR A 112 0.29 -13.24 -13.65
C THR A 112 0.99 -12.53 -12.50
N LEU A 113 1.04 -13.19 -11.34
CA LEU A 113 1.67 -12.69 -10.12
C LEU A 113 3.15 -13.10 -10.05
N LEU A 114 4.07 -12.13 -9.98
CA LEU A 114 5.51 -12.39 -9.86
C LEU A 114 5.96 -12.53 -8.40
N LEU A 115 5.43 -13.53 -7.68
CA LEU A 115 5.65 -13.70 -6.24
C LEU A 115 6.68 -14.78 -5.86
N ARG A 116 6.99 -15.72 -6.76
CA ARG A 116 7.80 -16.93 -6.45
C ARG A 116 9.09 -16.63 -5.68
N ASN A 117 9.79 -15.56 -6.06
CA ASN A 117 11.06 -15.14 -5.44
C ASN A 117 10.95 -13.82 -4.64
N ARG A 118 9.77 -13.19 -4.57
CA ARG A 118 9.56 -11.86 -3.95
C ARG A 118 8.83 -12.00 -2.61
N LYS A 119 9.50 -12.58 -1.61
CA LYS A 119 8.94 -12.87 -0.26
C LYS A 119 9.18 -11.76 0.78
N GLY A 120 9.68 -10.59 0.37
CA GLY A 120 10.06 -9.50 1.28
C GLY A 120 8.89 -8.99 2.13
N PHE A 121 7.73 -8.78 1.52
CA PHE A 121 6.53 -8.31 2.22
C PHE A 121 5.99 -9.35 3.21
N VAL A 122 6.07 -10.65 2.89
CA VAL A 122 5.69 -11.73 3.82
C VAL A 122 6.61 -11.74 5.03
N ARG A 123 7.93 -11.58 4.82
CA ARG A 123 8.89 -11.46 5.93
C ARG A 123 8.58 -10.23 6.79
N LEU A 124 8.22 -9.11 6.17
CA LEU A 124 7.83 -7.89 6.86
C LEU A 124 6.56 -8.08 7.70
N ALA A 125 5.54 -8.75 7.16
CA ALA A 125 4.32 -9.11 7.89
C ALA A 125 4.62 -9.99 9.12
N ILE A 126 5.47 -11.01 8.97
CA ILE A 126 5.86 -11.89 10.09
C ILE A 126 6.64 -11.13 11.17
N GLN A 127 7.40 -10.09 10.81
CA GLN A 127 8.19 -9.32 11.76
C GLN A 127 7.36 -8.35 12.62
N HIS A 128 6.21 -7.90 12.11
CA HIS A 128 5.39 -6.85 12.74
C HIS A 128 3.94 -7.28 13.05
N GLY A 129 3.61 -8.56 12.86
CA GLY A 129 2.27 -9.14 13.00
C GLY A 129 2.16 -10.19 14.09
#